data_AF-T1AY24-F1
#
_entry.id   AF-T1AY24-F1
#
_cell.length_a   1.000
_cell.length_b   1.000
_cell.length_c   1.000
_cell.angle_alpha   90.00
_cell.angle_beta   90.00
_cell.angle_gamma   90.00
#
_symmetry.space_group_name_H-M   'P 1'
#
loop_
_entity.id
_entity.type
_entity.pdbx_description
1 polymer ?
#
loop_
_entity_poly.entity_id
_entity_poly.type
_entity_poly.pdbx_seq_one_letter_code
_entity_poly.pdbx_strand_id
1 'polypeptide(L)'
;IGTGDWNDGMNNVGAKGRGESVWLAWFLLATIKACAPWADARGEPARAGSWRTYATALQAALESAAGWDGAWYRRGYYDDGTPLGSHESQECKIDTIAQSWSLISGAADPGHAAQAMAAVEKYLVLHDDKIALLFTPPFDRTPMKPGYIKGYPPGIRENGGQYTHGATWSIFACAMLGQGDRAGELFDILNPIRHSDTAAAVTCYQVE
;
A
#
# COMPACT_ATOMS: atom_id res chain seq x y z
N ILE A 1 4.38 -13.02 4.73
CA ILE A 1 4.68 -12.54 3.35
C ILE A 1 5.49 -13.55 2.53
N GLY A 2 6.28 -14.44 3.14
CA GLY A 2 7.10 -15.37 2.36
C GLY A 2 8.07 -14.60 1.46
N THR A 3 8.15 -14.98 0.19
CA THR A 3 9.03 -14.33 -0.80
C THR A 3 8.30 -13.32 -1.68
N GLY A 4 7.16 -12.79 -1.26
CA GLY A 4 6.46 -11.73 -1.99
C GLY A 4 5.01 -11.57 -1.56
N ASP A 5 4.51 -10.35 -1.65
CA ASP A 5 3.07 -10.07 -1.75
C ASP A 5 2.78 -9.46 -3.12
N TRP A 6 1.95 -8.43 -3.24
CA TRP A 6 1.77 -7.74 -4.52
C TRP A 6 3.05 -7.07 -5.04
N ASN A 7 3.95 -6.64 -4.14
CA ASN A 7 5.23 -6.09 -4.55
C ASN A 7 6.26 -7.23 -4.65
N ASP A 8 6.42 -7.78 -5.86
CA ASP A 8 7.37 -8.86 -6.16
C ASP A 8 8.82 -8.51 -5.75
N GLY A 9 9.17 -7.22 -5.79
CA GLY A 9 10.49 -6.71 -5.39
C GLY A 9 10.85 -6.94 -3.93
N MET A 10 9.85 -7.11 -3.06
CA MET A 10 10.01 -7.32 -1.62
C MET A 10 10.21 -8.81 -1.25
N ASN A 11 10.94 -9.55 -2.09
CA ASN A 11 11.06 -11.00 -1.99
C ASN A 11 11.92 -11.53 -0.83
N ASN A 12 12.61 -10.67 -0.09
CA ASN A 12 13.46 -11.06 1.02
C ASN A 12 12.99 -10.50 2.38
N VAL A 13 11.81 -9.87 2.43
CA VAL A 13 11.21 -9.40 3.69
C VAL A 13 10.88 -10.59 4.62
N GLY A 14 10.30 -11.66 4.08
CA GLY A 14 9.86 -12.84 4.83
C GLY A 14 10.40 -14.16 4.31
N ALA A 15 11.58 -14.17 3.68
CA ALA A 15 12.16 -15.36 3.07
C ALA A 15 12.42 -16.52 4.06
N LYS A 16 12.52 -16.23 5.36
CA LYS A 16 12.62 -17.24 6.43
C LYS A 16 11.27 -17.63 7.03
N GLY A 17 10.16 -17.18 6.43
CA GLY A 17 8.79 -17.54 6.80
C GLY A 17 8.24 -16.80 8.03
N ARG A 18 8.90 -15.76 8.52
CA ARG A 18 8.47 -14.97 9.68
C ARG A 18 8.06 -13.55 9.33
N GLY A 19 8.50 -13.03 8.19
CA GLY A 19 8.12 -11.69 7.75
C GLY A 19 6.62 -11.57 7.45
N GLU A 20 6.08 -10.38 7.68
CA GLU A 20 4.66 -10.07 7.67
C GLU A 20 4.33 -8.96 6.67
N SER A 21 3.08 -8.91 6.20
CA SER A 21 2.60 -7.89 5.25
C SER A 21 1.26 -7.34 5.71
N VAL A 22 1.22 -6.04 5.95
CA VAL A 22 0.00 -5.31 6.31
C VAL A 22 -0.93 -5.18 5.11
N TRP A 23 -0.37 -4.93 3.92
CA TRP A 23 -1.14 -4.91 2.67
C TRP A 23 -1.88 -6.23 2.43
N LEU A 24 -1.17 -7.36 2.56
CA LEU A 24 -1.76 -8.68 2.33
C LEU A 24 -2.83 -9.00 3.38
N ALA A 25 -2.66 -8.50 4.60
CA ALA A 25 -3.65 -8.65 5.65
C ALA A 25 -4.95 -7.88 5.32
N TRP A 26 -4.87 -6.63 4.87
CA TRP A 26 -6.03 -5.88 4.38
C TRP A 26 -6.72 -6.57 3.19
N PHE A 27 -5.92 -7.05 2.23
CA PHE A 27 -6.42 -7.81 1.09
C PHE A 27 -7.17 -9.08 1.53
N LEU A 28 -6.64 -9.79 2.52
CA LEU A 28 -7.28 -10.99 3.08
C LEU A 28 -8.60 -10.66 3.79
N LEU A 29 -8.68 -9.56 4.54
CA LEU A 29 -9.94 -9.11 5.14
C LEU A 29 -11.01 -8.82 4.07
N ALA A 30 -10.63 -8.11 3.00
CA ALA A 30 -11.51 -7.83 1.87
C ALA A 30 -11.98 -9.14 1.21
N THR A 31 -11.07 -10.09 1.01
CA THR A 31 -11.33 -11.40 0.42
C THR A 31 -12.29 -12.21 1.29
N ILE A 32 -12.05 -12.29 2.60
CA ILE A 32 -12.94 -13.01 3.53
C ILE A 32 -14.34 -12.41 3.51
N LYS A 33 -14.45 -11.07 3.55
CA LYS A 33 -15.74 -10.37 3.47
C LYS A 33 -16.50 -10.72 2.19
N ALA A 34 -15.81 -10.80 1.05
CA ALA A 34 -16.41 -11.17 -0.23
C ALA A 34 -16.75 -12.66 -0.34
N CYS A 35 -15.94 -13.55 0.23
CA CYS A 35 -16.06 -15.00 0.05
C CYS A 35 -16.93 -15.70 1.11
N ALA A 36 -16.96 -15.23 2.35
CA ALA A 36 -17.70 -15.88 3.44
C ALA A 36 -19.21 -16.06 3.15
N PRO A 37 -19.93 -15.08 2.54
CA PRO A 37 -21.33 -15.28 2.18
C PRO A 37 -21.56 -16.45 1.20
N TRP A 38 -20.61 -16.72 0.31
CA TRP A 38 -20.70 -17.85 -0.62
C TRP A 38 -20.52 -19.20 0.09
N ALA A 39 -19.62 -19.27 1.08
CA ALA A 39 -19.48 -20.46 1.90
C ALA A 39 -20.75 -20.74 2.71
N ASP A 40 -21.39 -19.71 3.28
CA ASP A 40 -22.69 -19.87 3.95
C ASP A 40 -23.76 -20.38 2.98
N ALA A 41 -23.88 -19.76 1.79
CA ALA A 41 -24.86 -20.15 0.78
C ALA A 41 -24.67 -21.59 0.26
N ARG A 42 -23.46 -22.12 0.34
CA ARG A 42 -23.12 -23.51 -0.01
C ARG A 42 -23.37 -24.50 1.14
N GLY A 43 -23.85 -24.06 2.28
CA GLY A 43 -24.04 -24.91 3.46
C GLY A 43 -22.73 -25.24 4.18
N GLU A 44 -21.72 -24.37 4.10
CA GLU A 44 -20.42 -24.52 4.77
C GLU A 44 -20.22 -23.50 5.93
N PRO A 45 -21.17 -23.37 6.90
CA PRO A 45 -21.14 -22.29 7.89
C PRO A 45 -19.97 -22.39 8.86
N ALA A 46 -19.46 -23.60 9.15
CA ALA A 46 -18.28 -23.79 9.99
C ALA A 46 -17.01 -23.18 9.35
N ARG A 47 -16.88 -23.28 8.03
CA ARG A 47 -15.79 -22.69 7.26
C ARG A 47 -15.91 -21.17 7.22
N ALA A 48 -17.09 -20.66 6.92
CA ALA A 48 -17.34 -19.22 6.92
C ALA A 48 -17.12 -18.62 8.33
N GLY A 49 -17.55 -19.33 9.37
CA GLY A 49 -17.32 -18.98 10.77
C GLY A 49 -15.83 -18.89 11.13
N SER A 50 -15.02 -19.89 10.74
CA SER A 50 -13.58 -19.86 11.02
C SER A 50 -12.87 -18.70 10.32
N TRP A 51 -13.25 -18.39 9.07
CA TRP A 51 -12.73 -17.23 8.35
C TRP A 51 -13.09 -15.91 9.02
N ARG A 52 -14.35 -15.74 9.46
CA ARG A 52 -14.79 -14.53 10.17
C ARG A 52 -14.06 -14.36 11.49
N THR A 53 -13.89 -15.43 12.27
CA THR A 53 -13.12 -15.38 13.52
C THR A 53 -11.67 -14.95 13.26
N TYR A 54 -11.04 -15.50 12.22
CA TYR A 54 -9.69 -15.10 11.84
C TYR A 54 -9.63 -13.64 11.38
N ALA A 55 -10.61 -13.19 10.58
CA ALA A 55 -10.71 -11.81 10.13
C ALA A 55 -10.82 -10.82 11.30
N THR A 56 -11.64 -11.12 12.31
CA THR A 56 -11.74 -10.28 13.51
C THR A 56 -10.41 -10.17 14.24
N ALA A 57 -9.70 -11.30 14.43
CA ALA A 57 -8.40 -11.29 15.08
C ALA A 57 -7.33 -10.53 14.27
N LEU A 58 -7.34 -10.69 12.94
CA LEU A 58 -6.42 -10.01 12.05
C LEU A 58 -6.67 -8.49 11.99
N GLN A 59 -7.93 -8.07 11.93
CA GLN A 59 -8.32 -6.66 12.02
C GLN A 59 -7.82 -6.04 13.33
N ALA A 60 -8.03 -6.72 14.47
CA ALA A 60 -7.53 -6.25 15.75
C ALA A 60 -6.00 -6.11 15.79
N ALA A 61 -5.26 -7.03 15.16
CA ALA A 61 -3.81 -6.93 15.04
C ALA A 61 -3.37 -5.72 14.19
N LEU A 62 -4.07 -5.46 13.07
CA LEU A 62 -3.79 -4.33 12.18
C LEU A 62 -4.07 -2.97 12.84
N GLU A 63 -5.12 -2.89 13.65
CA GLU A 63 -5.47 -1.68 14.40
C GLU A 63 -4.66 -1.50 15.69
N SER A 64 -3.98 -2.54 16.16
CA SER A 64 -3.07 -2.44 17.29
C SER A 64 -1.77 -1.73 16.92
N ALA A 65 -0.92 -1.50 17.92
CA ALA A 65 0.44 -1.00 17.72
C ALA A 65 1.33 -1.91 16.86
N ALA A 66 0.88 -3.08 16.40
CA ALA A 66 1.56 -3.90 15.39
C ALA A 66 1.30 -3.41 13.95
N GLY A 67 0.07 -3.09 13.59
CA GLY A 67 -0.23 -2.55 12.25
C GLY A 67 -0.20 -1.03 12.18
N TRP A 68 -0.68 -0.34 13.20
CA TRP A 68 -0.76 1.13 13.24
C TRP A 68 0.51 1.74 13.85
N ASP A 69 1.09 2.70 13.14
CA ASP A 69 2.34 3.37 13.53
C ASP A 69 2.12 4.80 14.04
N GLY A 70 0.89 5.15 14.40
CA GLY A 70 0.51 6.43 14.99
C GLY A 70 0.03 7.48 13.97
N ALA A 71 0.48 7.41 12.72
CA ALA A 71 0.04 8.32 11.66
C ALA A 71 -0.34 7.63 10.33
N TRP A 72 0.18 6.43 10.10
CA TRP A 72 -0.15 5.56 8.97
C TRP A 72 0.05 4.11 9.40
N TYR A 73 -0.41 3.18 8.59
CA TYR A 73 -0.17 1.75 8.81
C TYR A 73 1.22 1.37 8.33
N ARG A 74 1.89 0.49 9.07
CA ARG A 74 3.15 -0.11 8.65
C ARG A 74 2.99 -0.84 7.33
N ARG A 75 4.09 -1.04 6.62
CA ARG A 75 4.10 -1.88 5.42
C ARG A 75 4.19 -3.37 5.76
N GLY A 76 4.84 -3.70 6.88
CA GLY A 76 5.00 -5.07 7.37
C GLY A 76 6.14 -5.19 8.37
N TYR A 77 6.64 -6.41 8.51
CA TYR A 77 7.79 -6.73 9.36
C TYR A 77 8.75 -7.65 8.61
N TYR A 78 10.05 -7.44 8.81
CA TYR A 78 11.08 -8.38 8.37
C TYR A 78 11.07 -9.66 9.21
N ASP A 79 11.75 -10.71 8.74
CA ASP A 79 11.89 -11.98 9.45
C ASP A 79 12.48 -11.87 10.87
N ASP A 80 13.26 -10.81 11.14
CA ASP A 80 13.85 -10.54 12.46
C ASP A 80 12.95 -9.69 13.39
N GLY A 81 11.75 -9.33 12.93
CA GLY A 81 10.81 -8.49 13.65
C GLY A 81 11.05 -6.99 13.50
N THR A 82 12.05 -6.56 12.69
CA THR A 82 12.25 -5.15 12.39
C THR A 82 11.04 -4.59 11.62
N PRO A 83 10.47 -3.43 12.02
CA PRO A 83 9.39 -2.78 11.28
C PRO A 83 9.81 -2.33 9.87
N LEU A 84 8.90 -2.48 8.90
CA LEU A 84 9.00 -1.94 7.55
C LEU A 84 7.83 -0.97 7.32
N GLY A 85 8.06 0.20 6.70
CA GLY A 85 6.99 1.20 6.54
C GLY A 85 6.67 1.95 7.82
N SER A 86 7.66 2.20 8.67
CA SER A 86 7.51 2.86 9.97
C SER A 86 8.13 4.26 9.97
N HIS A 87 7.66 5.14 10.86
CA HIS A 87 8.28 6.42 11.20
C HIS A 87 9.74 6.25 11.67
N GLU A 88 10.09 5.07 12.20
CA GLU A 88 11.45 4.67 12.56
C GLU A 88 12.29 4.19 11.35
N SER A 89 11.65 3.82 10.25
CA SER A 89 12.34 3.37 9.03
C SER A 89 13.06 4.55 8.37
N GLN A 90 14.34 4.34 8.04
CA GLN A 90 15.16 5.32 7.30
C GLN A 90 14.74 5.44 5.82
N GLU A 91 14.34 4.31 5.24
CA GLU A 91 13.91 4.15 3.85
C GLU A 91 12.61 3.33 3.85
N CYS A 92 11.75 3.54 2.86
CA CYS A 92 10.37 3.03 2.83
C CYS A 92 9.67 3.31 4.16
N LYS A 93 9.57 4.60 4.52
CA LYS A 93 8.92 5.08 5.73
C LYS A 93 7.39 4.98 5.64
N ILE A 94 6.84 5.23 4.46
CA ILE A 94 5.41 5.07 4.17
C ILE A 94 5.25 4.52 2.76
N ASP A 95 4.33 3.56 2.61
CA ASP A 95 3.98 2.89 1.35
C ASP A 95 2.48 3.05 1.09
N THR A 96 2.12 3.52 -0.11
CA THR A 96 0.75 3.87 -0.51
C THR A 96 -0.19 2.68 -0.48
N ILE A 97 0.30 1.45 -0.74
CA ILE A 97 -0.60 0.30 -0.93
C ILE A 97 -1.20 -0.14 0.40
N ALA A 98 -0.43 -0.13 1.49
CA ALA A 98 -0.95 -0.49 2.80
C ALA A 98 -2.01 0.52 3.27
N GLN A 99 -1.83 1.80 2.93
CA GLN A 99 -2.76 2.87 3.32
C GLN A 99 -4.04 2.79 2.51
N SER A 100 -3.92 2.70 1.18
CA SER A 100 -5.07 2.64 0.28
C SER A 100 -5.95 1.41 0.57
N TRP A 101 -5.32 0.26 0.84
CA TRP A 101 -6.03 -0.98 1.14
C TRP A 101 -6.67 -1.01 2.53
N SER A 102 -6.19 -0.22 3.49
CA SER A 102 -6.88 -0.06 4.78
C SER A 102 -8.33 0.39 4.56
N LEU A 103 -8.54 1.34 3.65
CA LEU A 103 -9.86 1.84 3.29
C LEU A 103 -10.60 0.90 2.32
N ILE A 104 -9.94 0.41 1.27
CA ILE A 104 -10.56 -0.47 0.26
C ILE A 104 -11.11 -1.76 0.90
N SER A 105 -10.41 -2.29 1.91
CA SER A 105 -10.90 -3.47 2.65
C SER A 105 -12.24 -3.22 3.36
N GLY A 106 -12.52 -1.96 3.70
CA GLY A 106 -13.65 -1.54 4.53
C GLY A 106 -13.60 -2.13 5.95
N ALA A 107 -12.40 -2.46 6.44
CA ALA A 107 -12.18 -3.04 7.77
C ALA A 107 -11.31 -2.16 8.68
N ALA A 108 -10.61 -1.16 8.15
CA ALA A 108 -9.86 -0.23 8.99
C ALA A 108 -10.78 0.64 9.86
N ASP A 109 -10.26 1.13 10.99
CA ASP A 109 -10.88 2.23 11.71
C ASP A 109 -11.03 3.46 10.77
N PRO A 110 -12.22 4.08 10.65
CA PRO A 110 -12.43 5.19 9.72
C PRO A 110 -11.52 6.40 9.98
N GLY A 111 -11.20 6.68 11.24
CA GLY A 111 -10.30 7.77 11.62
C GLY A 111 -8.86 7.50 11.21
N HIS A 112 -8.36 6.30 11.51
CA HIS A 112 -7.03 5.86 11.08
C HIS A 112 -6.91 5.80 9.56
N ALA A 113 -7.90 5.27 8.84
CA ALA A 113 -7.87 5.22 7.38
C ALA A 113 -7.85 6.62 6.73
N ALA A 114 -8.65 7.55 7.24
CA ALA A 114 -8.63 8.94 6.78
C ALA A 114 -7.27 9.61 7.06
N GLN A 115 -6.70 9.38 8.24
CA GLN A 115 -5.38 9.89 8.62
C GLN A 115 -4.26 9.29 7.75
N ALA A 116 -4.32 7.99 7.47
CA ALA A 116 -3.37 7.31 6.59
C ALA A 116 -3.42 7.89 5.16
N MET A 117 -4.61 8.17 4.62
CA MET A 117 -4.75 8.80 3.31
C MET A 117 -4.31 10.27 3.28
N ALA A 118 -4.41 10.99 4.40
CA ALA A 118 -3.79 12.31 4.55
C ALA A 118 -2.26 12.21 4.57
N ALA A 119 -1.69 11.16 5.15
CA ALA A 119 -0.25 10.91 5.09
C ALA A 119 0.21 10.54 3.66
N VAL A 120 -0.57 9.74 2.92
CA VAL A 120 -0.31 9.50 1.49
C VAL A 120 -0.22 10.82 0.72
N GLU A 121 -1.13 11.77 0.96
CA GLU A 121 -1.06 13.09 0.33
C GLU A 121 0.28 13.77 0.55
N LYS A 122 0.62 13.87 1.84
CA LYS A 122 1.68 14.72 2.31
C LYS A 122 3.04 14.20 1.89
N TYR A 123 3.19 12.88 1.83
CA TYR A 123 4.49 12.23 1.66
C TYR A 123 4.67 11.61 0.28
N LEU A 124 3.60 11.21 -0.40
CA LEU A 124 3.70 10.40 -1.62
C LEU A 124 3.15 11.09 -2.86
N VAL A 125 2.49 12.25 -2.74
CA VAL A 125 2.00 13.02 -3.89
C VAL A 125 2.87 14.25 -4.08
N LEU A 126 3.67 14.24 -5.15
CA LEU A 126 4.52 15.34 -5.58
C LEU A 126 3.76 16.13 -6.65
N HIS A 127 2.97 17.12 -6.22
CA HIS A 127 2.11 17.90 -7.12
C HIS A 127 2.89 18.67 -8.19
N ASP A 128 3.99 19.32 -7.80
CA ASP A 128 4.82 20.11 -8.72
C ASP A 128 5.45 19.24 -9.80
N ASP A 129 5.83 18.00 -9.43
CA ASP A 129 6.43 17.02 -10.34
C ASP A 129 5.39 16.17 -11.07
N LYS A 130 4.10 16.29 -10.72
CA LYS A 130 3.00 15.42 -11.16
C LYS A 130 3.33 13.93 -10.98
N ILE A 131 3.80 13.55 -9.79
CA ILE A 131 4.21 12.18 -9.46
C ILE A 131 3.47 11.67 -8.21
N ALA A 132 2.90 10.47 -8.29
CA ALA A 132 2.37 9.72 -7.14
C ALA A 132 3.27 8.50 -6.85
N LEU A 133 4.09 8.62 -5.81
CA LEU A 133 5.10 7.63 -5.41
C LEU A 133 4.46 6.37 -4.81
N LEU A 134 5.07 5.21 -5.05
CA LEU A 134 4.70 3.96 -4.40
C LEU A 134 5.05 3.98 -2.90
N PHE A 135 6.26 4.42 -2.56
CA PHE A 135 6.71 4.65 -1.19
C PHE A 135 7.85 5.67 -1.15
N THR A 136 8.14 6.19 0.03
CA THR A 136 9.25 7.13 0.23
C THR A 136 9.89 6.96 1.62
N PRO A 137 11.19 7.26 1.80
CA PRO A 137 12.21 7.38 0.76
C PRO A 137 12.44 6.06 0.00
N PRO A 138 12.99 6.08 -1.22
CA PRO A 138 13.42 4.85 -1.91
C PRO A 138 14.53 4.13 -1.12
N PHE A 139 14.69 2.83 -1.35
CA PHE A 139 15.81 2.07 -0.80
C PHE A 139 17.13 2.40 -1.50
N ASP A 140 18.20 2.62 -0.73
CA ASP A 140 19.54 2.91 -1.24
C ASP A 140 20.60 2.31 -0.30
N ARG A 141 20.65 2.79 0.95
CA ARG A 141 21.74 2.55 1.89
C ARG A 141 21.35 1.73 3.10
N THR A 142 20.06 1.44 3.30
CA THR A 142 19.60 0.66 4.46
C THR A 142 20.36 -0.67 4.59
N PRO A 143 20.76 -1.10 5.80
CA PRO A 143 21.32 -2.44 6.01
C PRO A 143 20.26 -3.54 5.83
N MET A 144 18.97 -3.18 5.87
CA MET A 144 17.87 -4.10 5.65
C MET A 144 17.90 -4.67 4.22
N LYS A 145 17.39 -5.90 4.07
CA LYS A 145 17.38 -6.62 2.80
C LYS A 145 15.93 -6.85 2.34
N PRO A 146 15.24 -5.84 1.78
CA PRO A 146 13.86 -5.98 1.32
C PRO A 146 13.71 -6.98 0.17
N GLY A 147 14.74 -7.13 -0.66
CA GLY A 147 14.72 -8.02 -1.82
C GLY A 147 15.39 -7.38 -3.02
N TYR A 148 15.10 -7.89 -4.21
CA TYR A 148 15.66 -7.35 -5.45
C TYR A 148 15.20 -5.92 -5.75
N ILE A 149 14.16 -5.41 -5.07
CA ILE A 149 13.71 -4.02 -5.16
C ILE A 149 14.85 -3.02 -4.91
N LYS A 150 15.80 -3.37 -4.03
CA LYS A 150 16.99 -2.54 -3.75
C LYS A 150 18.02 -2.57 -4.89
N GLY A 151 17.86 -3.47 -5.86
CA GLY A 151 18.68 -3.51 -7.07
C GLY A 151 18.30 -2.45 -8.11
N TYR A 152 17.12 -1.82 -8.00
CA TYR A 152 16.75 -0.70 -8.86
C TYR A 152 17.36 0.61 -8.34
N PRO A 153 17.75 1.55 -9.23
CA PRO A 153 18.12 2.89 -8.82
C PRO A 153 17.00 3.54 -7.97
N PRO A 154 17.35 4.37 -6.97
CA PRO A 154 16.36 5.06 -6.16
C PRO A 154 15.38 5.89 -7.00
N GLY A 155 14.08 5.75 -6.76
CA GLY A 155 13.02 6.46 -7.49
C GLY A 155 12.57 5.79 -8.80
N ILE A 156 13.11 4.60 -9.13
CA ILE A 156 12.79 3.89 -10.37
C ILE A 156 11.94 2.65 -10.08
N ARG A 157 10.89 2.47 -10.89
CA ARG A 157 9.96 1.33 -10.84
C ARG A 157 9.41 1.11 -9.43
N GLU A 158 9.51 -0.11 -8.90
CA GLU A 158 9.04 -0.46 -7.56
C GLU A 158 9.87 0.20 -6.46
N ASN A 159 11.10 0.68 -6.71
CA ASN A 159 11.94 1.29 -5.68
C ASN A 159 11.61 2.78 -5.47
N GLY A 160 10.41 3.04 -4.97
CA GLY A 160 9.94 4.38 -4.62
C GLY A 160 9.62 5.29 -5.81
N GLY A 161 9.51 4.74 -7.03
CA GLY A 161 9.01 5.49 -8.19
C GLY A 161 7.49 5.56 -8.23
N GLN A 162 6.95 6.23 -9.26
CA GLN A 162 5.52 6.10 -9.58
C GLN A 162 5.24 4.73 -10.19
N TYR A 163 4.44 3.94 -9.49
CA TYR A 163 3.94 2.66 -9.98
C TYR A 163 2.43 2.75 -10.17
N THR A 164 1.99 3.02 -11.40
CA THR A 164 0.60 3.42 -11.71
C THR A 164 -0.46 2.48 -11.13
N HIS A 165 -0.22 1.16 -11.12
CA HIS A 165 -1.14 0.21 -10.50
C HIS A 165 -1.30 0.47 -8.99
N GLY A 166 -0.20 0.61 -8.26
CA GLY A 166 -0.23 0.91 -6.82
C GLY A 166 -0.84 2.28 -6.52
N ALA A 167 -0.48 3.30 -7.32
CA ALA A 167 -1.04 4.64 -7.20
C ALA A 167 -2.54 4.72 -7.53
N THR A 168 -3.05 3.86 -8.42
CA THR A 168 -4.48 3.85 -8.76
C THR A 168 -5.36 3.52 -7.54
N TRP A 169 -4.87 2.72 -6.60
CA TRP A 169 -5.62 2.42 -5.39
C TRP A 169 -5.80 3.63 -4.47
N SER A 170 -4.88 4.60 -4.48
CA SER A 170 -5.07 5.83 -3.70
C SER A 170 -6.21 6.69 -4.26
N ILE A 171 -6.43 6.67 -5.58
CA ILE A 171 -7.60 7.31 -6.23
C ILE A 171 -8.89 6.68 -5.72
N PHE A 172 -8.98 5.35 -5.72
CA PHE A 172 -10.16 4.65 -5.22
C PHE A 172 -10.40 4.94 -3.74
N ALA A 173 -9.33 4.96 -2.94
CA ALA A 173 -9.43 5.28 -1.53
C ALA A 173 -9.91 6.73 -1.29
N CYS A 174 -9.37 7.72 -2.00
CA CYS A 174 -9.86 9.10 -1.91
C CYS A 174 -11.34 9.20 -2.30
N ALA A 175 -11.78 8.53 -3.36
CA ALA A 175 -13.18 8.51 -3.76
C ALA A 175 -14.09 7.87 -2.69
N MET A 176 -13.67 6.76 -2.08
CA MET A 176 -14.39 6.10 -0.99
C MET A 176 -14.48 6.96 0.29
N LEU A 177 -13.51 7.85 0.54
CA LEU A 177 -13.57 8.86 1.60
C LEU A 177 -14.48 10.05 1.28
N GLY A 178 -15.06 10.11 0.07
CA GLY A 178 -15.81 11.27 -0.41
C GLY A 178 -14.94 12.45 -0.83
N GLN A 179 -13.62 12.25 -1.00
CA GLN A 179 -12.67 13.28 -1.43
C GLN A 179 -12.59 13.31 -2.96
N GLY A 180 -13.69 13.68 -3.61
CA GLY A 180 -13.84 13.65 -5.08
C GLY A 180 -12.82 14.51 -5.83
N ASP A 181 -12.61 15.76 -5.39
CA ASP A 181 -11.65 16.67 -6.01
C ASP A 181 -10.24 16.08 -6.00
N ARG A 182 -9.84 15.56 -4.84
CA ARG A 182 -8.53 14.93 -4.64
C ARG A 182 -8.35 13.64 -5.44
N ALA A 183 -9.41 12.84 -5.57
CA ALA A 183 -9.39 11.68 -6.46
C ALA A 183 -9.22 12.10 -7.93
N GLY A 184 -9.84 13.22 -8.34
CA GLY A 184 -9.67 13.81 -9.67
C GLY A 184 -8.25 14.33 -9.92
N GLU A 185 -7.66 15.03 -8.95
CA GLU A 185 -6.27 15.51 -9.01
C GLU A 185 -5.27 14.35 -9.16
N LEU A 186 -5.42 13.30 -8.35
CA LEU A 186 -4.59 12.09 -8.47
C LEU A 186 -4.79 11.39 -9.82
N PHE A 187 -6.03 11.33 -10.32
CA PHE A 187 -6.30 10.79 -11.64
C PHE A 187 -5.60 11.60 -12.74
N ASP A 188 -5.64 12.93 -12.66
CA ASP A 188 -4.93 13.80 -13.59
C ASP A 188 -3.41 13.62 -13.51
N ILE A 189 -2.85 13.39 -12.31
CA ILE A 189 -1.43 13.02 -12.13
C ILE A 189 -1.08 11.70 -12.82
N LEU A 190 -1.97 10.71 -12.86
CA LEU A 190 -1.69 9.43 -13.53
C LEU A 190 -2.01 9.44 -15.02
N ASN A 191 -2.77 10.42 -15.51
CA ASN A 191 -3.31 10.43 -16.86
C ASN A 191 -2.26 10.92 -17.89
N PRO A 192 -1.80 10.09 -18.84
CA PRO A 192 -0.77 10.46 -19.80
C PRO A 192 -1.17 11.66 -20.68
N ILE A 193 -2.46 11.90 -20.90
CA ILE A 193 -2.94 13.07 -21.66
C ILE A 193 -2.55 14.37 -20.93
N ARG A 194 -2.60 14.39 -19.59
CA ARG A 194 -2.20 15.55 -18.77
C ARG A 194 -0.68 15.76 -18.66
N HIS A 195 0.08 14.79 -19.14
CA HIS A 195 1.55 14.86 -19.29
C HIS A 195 1.98 15.22 -20.71
N SER A 196 1.03 15.34 -21.65
CA SER A 196 1.31 15.55 -23.07
C SER A 196 0.39 16.60 -23.71
N ASP A 197 -0.22 17.46 -22.90
CA ASP A 197 -1.17 18.49 -23.36
C ASP A 197 -0.50 19.72 -23.99
N THR A 198 0.83 19.82 -23.89
CA THR A 198 1.64 20.84 -24.56
C THR A 198 2.88 20.23 -25.19
N ALA A 199 3.45 20.88 -26.20
CA ALA A 199 4.68 20.43 -26.84
C ALA A 199 5.86 20.32 -25.84
N ALA A 200 5.95 21.24 -24.88
CA ALA A 200 6.96 21.19 -23.83
C ALA A 200 6.77 19.99 -22.89
N ALA A 201 5.52 19.69 -22.51
CA ALA A 201 5.20 18.53 -21.68
C ALA A 201 5.52 17.21 -22.40
N VAL A 202 5.22 17.10 -23.69
CA VAL A 202 5.60 15.93 -24.52
C VAL A 202 7.12 15.68 -24.47
N THR A 203 7.94 16.72 -24.68
CA THR A 203 9.41 16.61 -24.63
C THR A 203 9.91 16.14 -23.27
N CYS A 204 9.22 16.51 -22.18
CA CYS A 204 9.57 16.05 -20.83
C CYS A 204 9.12 14.61 -20.56
N TYR A 205 7.95 14.22 -21.07
CA TYR A 205 7.32 12.92 -20.78
C TYR A 205 7.85 11.77 -21.65
N GLN A 206 8.39 12.07 -22.84
CA GLN A 206 8.90 11.05 -23.75
C GLN A 206 9.98 10.18 -23.08
N VAL A 207 9.93 8.89 -23.39
CA VAL A 207 10.87 7.88 -22.86
C VAL A 207 12.07 7.66 -23.79
N GLU A 208 12.04 8.21 -25.02
CA GLU A 208 13.11 8.20 -26.03
C GLU A 208 13.00 9.45 -26.94
#